data_AF-A0A3N5VGG8-F1
#
_entry.id   AF-A0A3N5VGG8-F1
#
_cell.length_a   1.000
_cell.length_b   1.000
_cell.length_c   1.000
_cell.angle_alpha   90.00
_cell.angle_beta   90.00
_cell.angle_gamma   90.00
#
_symmetry.space_group_name_H-M   'P 1'
#
loop_
_entity.id
_entity.type
_entity.pdbx_description
1 polymer ?
#
loop_
_entity_poly.entity_id
_entity_poly.type
_entity_poly.pdbx_seq_one_letter_code
_entity_poly.pdbx_strand_id
1 'polypeptide(L)'
;AQIILTAMVHDPEMRSAMNVKYDEGILTRARKAGLSIKHFNRRDEPPAVKRKEGSSLSWGVQAVLQRNRETPDIIFDRGDVGKEPMIRVLGRNPEEVTKKVLRLR
;
A
#
# COMPACT_ATOMS: atom_id res chain seq x y z
N ALA A 1 9.16 -7.05 -3.94
CA ALA A 1 9.38 -7.41 -2.52
C ALA A 1 9.43 -6.22 -1.55
N GLN A 2 9.91 -5.03 -1.95
CA GLN A 2 10.13 -3.88 -1.05
C GLN A 2 8.93 -3.53 -0.14
N ILE A 3 7.70 -3.54 -0.67
CA ILE A 3 6.48 -3.26 0.13
C ILE A 3 6.35 -4.19 1.33
N ILE A 4 6.51 -5.50 1.11
CA ILE A 4 6.38 -6.52 2.16
C ILE A 4 7.51 -6.34 3.17
N LEU A 5 8.74 -6.11 2.71
CA LEU A 5 9.89 -5.89 3.60
C LEU A 5 9.69 -4.64 4.48
N THR A 6 9.16 -3.55 3.93
CA THR A 6 8.84 -2.34 4.70
C THR A 6 7.69 -2.59 5.68
N ALA A 7 6.65 -3.32 5.28
CA ALA A 7 5.55 -3.68 6.16
C ALA A 7 6.04 -4.52 7.35
N MET A 8 6.88 -5.52 7.09
CA MET A 8 7.45 -6.42 8.11
C MET A 8 8.30 -5.72 9.17
N VAL A 9 8.91 -4.57 8.85
CA VAL A 9 9.64 -3.76 9.85
C VAL A 9 8.70 -3.16 10.88
N HIS A 10 7.46 -2.84 10.48
CA HIS A 10 6.44 -2.28 11.37
C HIS A 10 5.60 -3.38 12.02
N ASP A 11 5.27 -4.42 11.26
CA ASP A 11 4.41 -5.53 11.65
C ASP A 11 4.94 -6.83 11.04
N PRO A 12 5.70 -7.64 11.80
CA PRO A 12 6.34 -8.86 11.31
C PRO A 12 5.38 -9.91 10.76
N GLU A 13 4.09 -9.86 11.11
CA GLU A 13 3.09 -10.79 10.60
C GLU A 13 2.68 -10.47 9.15
N MET A 14 2.86 -9.24 8.70
CA MET A 14 2.44 -8.77 7.37
C MET A 14 3.41 -9.19 6.27
N ARG A 15 3.31 -10.47 5.89
CA ARG A 15 4.26 -11.16 4.99
C ARG A 15 3.75 -11.37 3.57
N SER A 16 2.58 -10.84 3.22
CA SER A 16 2.02 -10.96 1.89
C SER A 16 1.44 -9.63 1.40
N ALA A 17 1.55 -9.40 0.09
CA ALA A 17 0.96 -8.25 -0.55
C ALA A 17 0.60 -8.57 -2.01
N MET A 18 -0.43 -7.91 -2.53
CA MET A 18 -0.75 -7.92 -3.95
C MET A 18 -0.99 -6.50 -4.47
N ASN A 19 -0.37 -6.20 -5.61
CA ASN A 19 -0.63 -4.97 -6.35
C ASN A 19 -1.88 -5.16 -7.21
N VAL A 20 -2.79 -4.21 -7.13
CA VAL A 20 -4.01 -4.15 -7.93
C VAL A 20 -4.04 -2.79 -8.62
N LYS A 21 -4.49 -2.78 -9.89
CA LYS A 21 -4.68 -1.53 -10.65
C LYS A 21 -5.51 -0.55 -9.83
N TYR A 22 -5.10 0.71 -9.83
CA TYR A 22 -5.89 1.76 -9.19
C TYR A 22 -7.22 1.99 -9.90
N ASP A 23 -8.28 2.03 -9.11
CA ASP A 23 -9.64 2.35 -9.52
C ASP A 23 -10.41 2.89 -8.31
N GLU A 24 -11.14 3.99 -8.48
CA GLU A 24 -11.90 4.58 -7.37
C GLU A 24 -13.09 3.69 -6.93
N GLY A 25 -13.64 2.90 -7.85
CA GLY A 25 -14.66 1.89 -7.55
C GLY A 25 -14.13 0.79 -6.63
N ILE A 26 -12.88 0.33 -6.84
CA ILE A 26 -12.20 -0.62 -5.94
C ILE A 26 -12.09 -0.04 -4.53
N LEU A 27 -11.65 1.22 -4.39
CA LEU A 27 -11.55 1.85 -3.07
C LEU A 27 -12.91 2.00 -2.40
N THR A 28 -13.95 2.30 -3.17
CA THR A 28 -15.32 2.38 -2.67
C THR A 28 -15.81 1.03 -2.14
N ARG A 29 -15.58 -0.06 -2.89
CA ARG A 29 -15.93 -1.42 -2.44
C ARG A 29 -15.12 -1.86 -1.23
N ALA A 30 -13.83 -1.53 -1.18
CA ALA A 30 -12.99 -1.78 -0.01
C ALA A 30 -13.53 -1.12 1.27
N ARG A 31 -13.96 0.15 1.20
CA ARG A 31 -14.58 0.84 2.35
C ARG A 31 -15.88 0.16 2.78
N LYS A 32 -16.74 -0.21 1.83
CA LYS A 32 -17.99 -0.96 2.11
C LYS A 32 -17.73 -2.32 2.74
N ALA A 33 -16.63 -2.97 2.38
CA ALA A 33 -16.16 -4.22 2.97
C ALA A 33 -15.51 -4.03 4.37
N GLY A 34 -15.47 -2.81 4.90
CA GLY A 34 -14.86 -2.53 6.20
C GLY A 34 -13.34 -2.70 6.22
N LEU A 35 -12.68 -2.69 5.06
CA LEU A 35 -11.23 -2.72 4.98
C LEU A 35 -10.64 -1.35 5.32
N SER A 36 -9.55 -1.35 6.07
CA SER A 36 -8.81 -0.14 6.41
C SER A 36 -7.96 0.32 5.22
N ILE A 37 -8.15 1.57 4.80
CA ILE A 37 -7.51 2.14 3.61
C ILE A 37 -6.71 3.38 4.00
N LYS A 38 -5.44 3.41 3.61
CA LYS A 38 -4.55 4.57 3.75
C LYS A 38 -3.87 4.86 2.42
N HIS A 39 -3.26 6.04 2.32
CA HIS A 39 -2.58 6.46 1.11
C HIS A 39 -1.40 7.36 1.42
N PHE A 40 -0.51 7.50 0.44
CA PHE A 40 0.52 8.53 0.42
C PHE A 40 0.49 9.26 -0.92
N ASN A 41 0.99 10.49 -0.92
CA ASN A 41 1.20 11.26 -2.14
C ASN A 41 2.69 11.23 -2.49
N ARG A 42 3.01 10.86 -3.73
CA ARG A 42 4.39 10.84 -4.23
C ARG A 42 5.01 12.24 -4.32
N ARG A 43 4.18 13.29 -4.36
CA ARG A 43 4.63 14.68 -4.35
C ARG A 43 5.19 15.11 -2.99
N ASP A 44 4.82 14.42 -1.92
CA ASP A 44 5.32 14.68 -0.57
C ASP A 44 6.69 14.00 -0.33
N GLU A 45 7.20 13.25 -1.31
CA GLU A 45 8.46 12.54 -1.23
C GLU A 45 9.65 13.52 -1.19
N PRO A 46 10.52 13.45 -0.17
CA PRO A 46 11.68 14.33 -0.08
C PRO A 46 12.61 14.18 -1.30
N PRO A 47 13.16 15.29 -1.84
CA PRO A 47 14.03 15.23 -3.03
C PRO A 47 15.24 14.29 -2.87
N ALA A 48 15.78 14.17 -1.65
CA ALA A 48 16.88 13.27 -1.35
C ALA A 48 16.50 11.78 -1.50
N VAL A 49 15.26 11.42 -1.18
CA VAL A 49 14.71 10.06 -1.36
C VAL A 49 14.41 9.82 -2.84
N LYS A 50 13.84 10.82 -3.53
CA LYS A 50 13.47 10.73 -4.95
C LYS A 50 14.66 10.50 -5.88
N ARG A 51 15.86 10.97 -5.49
CA ARG A 51 17.12 10.74 -6.21
C ARG A 51 17.72 9.34 -5.99
N LYS A 52 17.31 8.63 -4.92
CA LYS A 52 17.80 7.30 -4.62
C LYS A 52 16.90 6.26 -5.28
N GLU A 53 17.44 5.54 -6.25
CA GLU A 53 16.70 4.50 -6.96
C GLU A 53 16.09 3.46 -5.99
N GLY A 54 14.87 3.02 -6.29
CA GLY A 54 14.13 2.05 -5.48
C GLY A 54 13.59 2.55 -4.12
N SER A 55 13.85 3.80 -3.72
CA SER A 55 13.54 4.28 -2.36
C SER A 55 12.14 4.90 -2.20
N SER A 56 11.55 5.40 -3.29
CA SER A 56 10.26 6.10 -3.24
C SER A 56 9.11 5.27 -2.68
N LEU A 57 9.07 3.99 -3.05
CA LEU A 57 7.98 3.11 -2.67
C LEU A 57 8.05 2.72 -1.19
N SER A 58 9.25 2.36 -0.72
CA SER A 58 9.51 2.05 0.67
C SER A 58 9.24 3.26 1.56
N TRP A 59 9.65 4.47 1.14
CA TRP A 59 9.32 5.70 1.84
C TRP A 59 7.81 5.93 1.96
N GLY A 60 7.07 5.81 0.86
CA GLY A 60 5.63 6.07 0.87
C GLY A 60 4.86 5.10 1.77
N VAL A 61 5.20 3.80 1.70
CA VAL A 61 4.64 2.78 2.59
C VAL A 61 5.03 3.06 4.04
N GLN A 62 6.31 3.33 4.32
CA GLN A 62 6.80 3.63 5.65
C GLN A 62 6.11 4.87 6.26
N ALA A 63 5.93 5.94 5.48
CA ALA A 63 5.25 7.15 5.91
C ALA A 63 3.79 6.88 6.31
N VAL A 64 3.12 5.96 5.62
CA VAL A 64 1.78 5.51 6.01
C VAL A 64 1.85 4.72 7.32
N LEU A 65 2.72 3.72 7.41
CA LEU A 65 2.80 2.85 8.59
C LEU A 65 3.16 3.63 9.86
N GLN A 66 4.12 4.56 9.80
CA GLN A 66 4.52 5.37 10.96
C GLN A 66 3.42 6.29 11.52
N ARG A 67 2.42 6.64 10.70
CA ARG A 67 1.33 7.54 11.08
C ARG A 67 0.08 6.80 11.57
N ASN A 68 0.11 5.46 11.60
CA ASN A 68 -1.02 4.64 12.01
C ASN A 68 -0.59 3.66 13.10
N ARG A 69 -1.48 3.39 14.05
CA ARG A 69 -1.22 2.44 15.15
C ARG A 69 -1.22 0.99 14.67
N GLU A 70 -2.01 0.71 13.63
CA GLU A 70 -2.19 -0.61 13.04
C GLU A 70 -1.84 -0.56 11.56
N THR A 71 -1.33 -1.68 11.03
CA THR A 71 -1.05 -1.84 9.60
C THR A 71 -2.36 -1.86 8.82
N PRO A 72 -2.57 -0.96 7.85
CA PRO A 72 -3.80 -0.95 7.06
C PRO A 72 -3.88 -2.15 6.11
N ASP A 73 -5.09 -2.55 5.76
CA ASP A 73 -5.35 -3.58 4.75
C ASP A 73 -4.93 -3.13 3.36
N ILE A 74 -5.07 -1.84 3.08
CA ILE A 74 -4.81 -1.24 1.76
C ILE A 74 -3.97 0.03 1.89
N ILE A 75 -2.93 0.11 1.07
CA ILE A 75 -2.15 1.34 0.82
C ILE A 75 -2.19 1.68 -0.66
N PHE A 76 -2.72 2.85 -1.03
CA PHE A 76 -2.72 3.31 -2.42
C PHE A 76 -1.92 4.59 -2.64
N ASP A 77 -1.57 4.85 -3.90
CA ASP A 77 -1.09 6.14 -4.37
C ASP A 77 -1.73 6.48 -5.72
N ARG A 78 -1.82 7.77 -6.04
CA ARG A 78 -2.41 8.28 -7.28
C ARG A 78 -1.38 8.45 -8.42
N GLY A 79 -0.22 7.82 -8.32
CA GLY A 79 0.84 7.97 -9.30
C GLY A 79 1.55 9.32 -9.20
N ASP A 80 2.44 9.56 -10.15
CA ASP A 80 3.14 10.82 -10.41
C ASP A 80 3.54 10.84 -11.90
N VAL A 81 4.20 11.90 -12.37
CA VAL A 81 4.75 11.93 -13.74
C VAL A 81 5.63 10.69 -13.98
N GLY A 82 5.25 9.86 -14.96
CA GLY A 82 5.93 8.62 -15.29
C GLY A 82 5.74 7.46 -14.30
N LYS A 83 4.82 7.57 -13.33
CA LYS A 83 4.53 6.53 -12.34
C LYS A 83 3.04 6.22 -12.30
N GLU A 84 2.66 4.98 -12.58
CA GLU A 84 1.26 4.55 -12.57
C GLU A 84 0.67 4.57 -11.14
N PRO A 85 -0.61 4.94 -11.00
CA PRO A 85 -1.34 4.81 -9.74
C PRO A 85 -1.56 3.33 -9.39
N MET A 86 -1.49 3.00 -8.10
CA MET A 86 -1.53 1.60 -7.66
C MET A 86 -2.24 1.44 -6.31
N ILE A 87 -2.97 0.34 -6.15
CA ILE A 87 -3.53 -0.14 -4.88
C ILE A 87 -2.67 -1.33 -4.41
N ARG A 88 -2.26 -1.32 -3.14
CA ARG A 88 -1.49 -2.41 -2.53
C ARG A 88 -2.32 -3.00 -1.42
N VAL A 89 -2.69 -4.26 -1.57
CA VAL A 89 -3.43 -5.02 -0.56
C VAL A 89 -2.43 -5.80 0.27
N LEU A 90 -2.43 -5.59 1.59
CA LEU A 90 -1.54 -6.25 2.54
C LEU A 90 -2.28 -7.36 3.30
N GLY A 91 -1.54 -8.37 3.75
CA GLY A 91 -2.08 -9.43 4.58
C GLY A 91 -1.00 -10.33 5.15
N ARG A 92 -1.37 -11.19 6.09
CA ARG A 92 -0.40 -12.05 6.79
C ARG A 92 0.10 -13.20 5.92
N ASN A 93 -0.73 -13.65 4.99
CA ASN A 93 -0.43 -14.72 4.06
C ASN A 93 -1.17 -14.52 2.72
N PRO A 94 -0.81 -15.27 1.66
CA PRO A 94 -1.44 -15.12 0.34
C PRO A 94 -2.95 -15.38 0.34
N GLU A 95 -3.43 -16.30 1.19
CA GLU A 95 -4.86 -16.62 1.29
C GLU A 95 -5.66 -15.40 1.80
N GLU A 96 -5.17 -14.72 2.83
CA GLU A 96 -5.79 -13.52 3.37
C GLU A 96 -5.85 -12.39 2.33
N VAL A 97 -4.73 -12.15 1.63
CA VAL A 97 -4.68 -11.15 0.55
C VAL A 97 -5.69 -11.48 -0.54
N THR A 98 -5.77 -12.74 -0.95
CA THR A 98 -6.72 -13.20 -1.97
C THR A 98 -8.17 -13.01 -1.51
N LYS A 99 -8.49 -13.36 -0.26
CA LYS A 99 -9.81 -13.12 0.34
C LYS A 99 -10.16 -11.64 0.34
N LYS A 100 -9.24 -10.75 0.72
CA LYS A 100 -9.44 -9.29 0.66
C LYS A 100 -9.75 -8.83 -0.75
N VAL A 101 -8.99 -9.29 -1.75
CA VAL A 101 -9.17 -8.88 -3.15
C VAL A 101 -10.45 -9.39 -3.77
N LEU A 102 -10.90 -10.59 -3.43
CA LEU A 102 -12.18 -11.10 -3.90
C LEU A 102 -13.37 -10.25 -3.42
N ARG A 103 -13.24 -9.57 -2.26
CA ARG A 103 -14.23 -8.61 -1.74
C ARG A 103 -14.21 -7.26 -2.47
N LEU A 104 -13.24 -7.04 -3.36
CA LEU A 104 -13.09 -5.83 -4.17
C LEU A 104 -13.72 -5.94 -5.55
N ARG A 105 -14.37 -7.06 -5.86
CA ARG A 105 -15.13 -7.27 -7.09
C ARG A 105 -16.48 -6.56 -7.02
#